data_AF-A0AAV4ERZ0-F1
#
_entry.id   AF-A0AAV4ERZ0-F1
#
_cell.length_a   1.000
_cell.length_b   1.000
_cell.length_c   1.000
_cell.angle_alpha   90.00
_cell.angle_beta   90.00
_cell.angle_gamma   90.00
#
_symmetry.space_group_name_H-M   'P 1'
#
loop_
_entity.id
_entity.type
_entity.pdbx_description
1 polymer ?
#
loop_
_entity_poly.entity_id
_entity_poly.type
_entity_poly.pdbx_seq_one_letter_code
_entity_poly.pdbx_strand_id
1 'polypeptide(L)'
;MIINRYLVNFAPFDLVYKLAKLLPFKLALSVLKETQRAHKIYHGVLVAAKLYPSAYIIIVLVGTIKGAGSGVMKNLDRLIRGIWMPGNNEILQPTL
;
A
#
# COMPACT_ATOMS: atom_id res chain seq x y z
N MET A 1 4.14 11.96 5.86
CA MET A 1 2.93 11.12 6.09
C MET A 1 1.81 11.92 6.75
N ILE A 2 2.11 12.74 7.75
CA ILE A 2 1.12 13.50 8.53
C ILE A 2 0.47 14.64 7.69
N ILE A 3 1.27 15.40 6.95
CA ILE A 3 0.83 16.55 6.12
C ILE A 3 -0.20 16.14 5.04
N ASN A 4 0.05 15.08 4.27
CA ASN A 4 -0.91 14.61 3.25
C ASN A 4 -2.27 14.22 3.86
N ARG A 5 -2.29 13.60 5.04
CA ARG A 5 -3.54 13.22 5.72
C ARG A 5 -4.32 14.46 6.16
N TYR A 6 -3.64 15.50 6.65
CA TYR A 6 -4.27 16.75 7.02
C TYR A 6 -4.86 17.48 5.82
N LEU A 7 -4.13 17.58 4.71
CA LEU A 7 -4.61 18.22 3.47
C LEU A 7 -5.84 17.53 2.88
N VAL A 8 -5.91 16.20 2.92
CA VAL A 8 -7.08 15.48 2.36
C VAL A 8 -8.33 15.66 3.22
N ASN A 9 -8.19 15.76 4.55
CA ASN A 9 -9.34 15.76 5.47
C ASN A 9 -9.76 17.16 5.96
N PHE A 10 -8.87 18.15 5.91
CA PHE A 10 -9.10 19.49 6.48
C PHE A 10 -8.81 20.64 5.51
N ALA A 11 -8.56 20.37 4.21
CA ALA A 11 -8.43 21.45 3.25
C ALA A 11 -9.75 22.23 3.11
N PRO A 12 -9.70 23.58 3.07
CA PRO A 12 -10.90 24.38 2.88
C PRO A 12 -11.60 23.99 1.57
N PHE A 13 -12.93 23.85 1.62
CA PHE A 13 -13.80 23.47 0.49
C PHE A 13 -13.56 22.09 -0.16
N ASP A 14 -12.83 21.17 0.50
CA ASP A 14 -12.49 19.84 -0.04
C ASP A 14 -11.78 19.89 -1.41
N LEU A 15 -11.10 21.01 -1.72
CA LEU A 15 -10.45 21.25 -3.01
C LEU A 15 -9.47 20.12 -3.39
N VAL A 16 -8.64 19.71 -2.44
CA VAL A 16 -7.64 18.64 -2.62
C VAL A 16 -8.33 17.30 -2.91
N TYR A 17 -9.43 17.00 -2.22
CA TYR A 17 -10.19 15.77 -2.42
C TYR A 17 -10.91 15.76 -3.78
N LYS A 18 -11.52 16.88 -4.18
CA LYS A 18 -12.20 17.01 -5.48
C LYS A 18 -11.23 16.89 -6.65
N LEU A 19 -10.06 17.54 -6.58
CA LEU A 19 -9.01 17.41 -7.59
C LEU A 19 -8.47 15.97 -7.66
N ALA A 20 -8.27 15.32 -6.51
CA ALA A 20 -7.83 13.93 -6.46
C ALA A 20 -8.83 12.94 -7.08
N LYS A 21 -10.12 13.30 -7.11
CA LYS A 21 -11.21 12.48 -7.65
C LYS A 21 -11.39 12.61 -9.16
N LEU A 22 -10.84 13.67 -9.78
CA LEU A 22 -10.83 13.83 -11.23
C LEU A 22 -10.08 12.66 -11.88
N LEU A 23 -10.70 12.03 -12.88
CA LEU A 23 -10.16 10.85 -13.57
C LEU A 23 -8.70 10.97 -14.04
N PRO A 24 -8.26 12.06 -14.73
CA PRO A 24 -6.87 12.15 -15.19
C PRO A 24 -5.87 12.19 -14.04
N PHE A 25 -6.22 12.90 -12.95
CA PHE A 25 -5.35 13.02 -11.80
C PHE A 25 -5.31 11.73 -10.98
N LYS A 26 -6.45 11.05 -10.83
CA LYS A 26 -6.51 9.73 -10.20
C LYS A 26 -5.65 8.71 -10.94
N LEU A 27 -5.71 8.69 -12.28
CA LEU A 27 -4.88 7.81 -13.10
C LEU A 27 -3.40 8.10 -12.93
N ALA A 28 -2.99 9.37 -13.00
CA ALA A 28 -1.60 9.76 -12.79
C ALA A 28 -1.06 9.33 -11.41
N LEU A 29 -1.86 9.55 -10.35
CA LEU A 29 -1.53 9.11 -9.00
C LEU A 29 -1.46 7.58 -8.88
N SER A 30 -2.34 6.84 -9.54
CA SER A 30 -2.29 5.37 -9.55
C SER A 30 -1.01 4.85 -10.20
N VAL A 31 -0.60 5.43 -11.33
CA VAL A 31 0.67 5.08 -12.00
C VAL A 31 1.86 5.37 -11.08
N LEU A 32 1.91 6.56 -10.48
CA LEU A 32 2.98 6.93 -9.56
C LEU A 32 3.02 6.01 -8.32
N LYS A 33 1.86 5.57 -7.83
CA LYS A 33 1.78 4.64 -6.70
C LYS A 33 2.36 3.28 -7.07
N GLU A 34 2.08 2.77 -8.27
CA GLU A 34 2.57 1.45 -8.69
C GLU A 34 4.07 1.46 -8.99
N THR A 35 4.62 2.56 -9.54
CA THR A 35 6.08 2.69 -9.71
C THR A 35 6.81 2.72 -8.37
N GLN A 36 6.27 3.44 -7.37
CA GLN A 36 6.80 3.40 -6.01
C GLN A 36 6.68 2.02 -5.36
N ARG A 37 5.61 1.27 -5.66
CA ARG A 37 5.44 -0.11 -5.18
C ARG A 37 6.52 -1.03 -5.72
N ALA A 38 6.76 -0.99 -7.03
CA ALA A 38 7.83 -1.76 -7.67
C ALA A 38 9.20 -1.45 -7.06
N HIS A 39 9.50 -0.17 -6.82
CA HIS A 39 10.74 0.25 -6.17
C HIS A 39 10.88 -0.30 -4.74
N LYS A 40 9.80 -0.32 -3.95
CA LYS A 40 9.80 -0.90 -2.60
C LYS A 40 10.05 -2.40 -2.60
N ILE A 41 9.46 -3.14 -3.55
CA ILE A 41 9.68 -4.58 -3.72
C ILE A 41 11.15 -4.84 -4.03
N TYR A 42 11.70 -4.13 -5.03
CA TYR A 42 13.11 -4.27 -5.42
C TYR A 42 14.06 -4.00 -4.25
N HIS A 43 13.84 -2.91 -3.49
CA HIS A 43 14.65 -2.62 -2.31
C HIS A 43 14.47 -3.67 -1.21
N GLY A 44 13.29 -4.28 -1.06
CA GLY A 44 13.06 -5.40 -0.13
C GLY A 44 13.89 -6.63 -0.49
N VAL A 45 13.83 -7.02 -1.76
CA VAL A 45 14.58 -8.13 -2.33
C VAL A 45 16.10 -7.92 -2.19
N LEU A 46 16.60 -6.72 -2.51
CA LEU A 46 18.02 -6.40 -2.36
C LEU A 46 18.54 -6.54 -0.92
N VAL A 47 17.75 -6.09 0.06
CA VAL A 47 18.14 -6.21 1.48
C VAL A 47 18.11 -7.67 1.93
N ALA A 48 17.08 -8.43 1.53
CA ALA A 48 16.96 -9.83 1.89
C ALA A 48 18.06 -10.69 1.24
N ALA A 49 18.41 -10.41 -0.01
CA ALA A 49 19.47 -11.12 -0.73
C ALA A 49 20.86 -10.87 -0.13
N LYS A 50 21.11 -9.68 0.43
CA LYS A 50 22.36 -9.39 1.14
C LYS A 50 22.46 -10.11 2.49
N LEU A 51 21.35 -10.24 3.23
CA LEU A 51 21.34 -10.92 4.52
C LEU A 51 21.35 -12.46 4.38
N TYR A 52 20.62 -13.00 3.41
CA TYR A 52 20.43 -14.44 3.24
C TYR A 52 20.58 -14.85 1.76
N PRO A 53 21.83 -14.88 1.23
CA PRO A 53 22.08 -15.08 -0.20
C PRO A 53 21.61 -16.44 -0.74
N SER A 54 21.60 -17.48 0.09
CA SER A 54 21.17 -18.83 -0.31
C SER A 54 19.69 -19.12 -0.05
N ALA A 55 18.98 -18.24 0.66
CA ALA A 55 17.59 -18.49 1.07
C ALA A 55 16.59 -17.78 0.15
N TYR A 56 16.43 -18.30 -1.06
CA TYR A 56 15.56 -17.73 -2.11
C TYR A 56 14.10 -17.53 -1.65
N ILE A 57 13.57 -18.43 -0.82
CA ILE A 57 12.20 -18.35 -0.29
C ILE A 57 12.01 -17.09 0.56
N ILE A 58 13.00 -16.75 1.40
CA ILE A 58 12.94 -15.57 2.28
C ILE A 58 12.98 -14.30 1.45
N ILE A 59 13.81 -14.27 0.40
CA ILE A 59 13.93 -13.13 -0.50
C ILE A 59 12.60 -12.82 -1.19
N VAL A 60 11.93 -13.85 -1.70
CA VAL A 60 10.61 -13.71 -2.34
C VAL A 60 9.56 -13.26 -1.32
N LEU A 61 9.53 -13.85 -0.12
CA LEU A 61 8.60 -13.46 0.96
C LEU A 61 8.77 -12.00 1.39
N VAL A 62 10.01 -11.53 1.57
CA VAL A 62 10.27 -10.13 1.97
C VAL A 62 9.86 -9.17 0.85
N GLY A 63 10.10 -9.53 -0.41
CA GLY A 63 9.65 -8.77 -1.57
C GLY A 63 8.12 -8.65 -1.63
N THR A 64 7.41 -9.77 -1.48
CA THR A 64 5.93 -9.79 -1.53
C THR A 64 5.32 -9.05 -0.34
N ILE A 65 5.87 -9.18 0.87
CA ILE A 65 5.41 -8.43 2.05
C ILE A 65 5.61 -6.92 1.85
N LYS A 66 6.74 -6.47 1.29
CA LYS A 66 6.92 -5.03 0.99
C LYS A 66 5.98 -4.51 -0.09
N GLY A 67 5.58 -5.36 -1.04
CA GLY A 67 4.65 -5.01 -2.11
C GLY A 67 3.17 -5.04 -1.70
N ALA A 68 2.75 -5.99 -0.89
CA ALA A 68 1.33 -6.25 -0.56
C ALA A 68 1.00 -6.09 0.93
N GLY A 69 1.96 -5.74 1.79
CA GLY A 69 1.78 -5.67 3.24
C GLY A 69 0.76 -4.64 3.70
N SER A 70 0.41 -3.64 2.87
CA SER A 70 -0.66 -2.69 3.18
C SER A 70 -2.01 -3.38 3.38
N GLY A 71 -2.25 -4.49 2.67
CA GLY A 71 -3.50 -5.24 2.77
C GLY A 71 -3.69 -5.97 4.08
N VAL A 72 -2.64 -6.68 4.48
CA VAL A 72 -2.58 -7.38 5.76
C VAL A 72 -2.78 -6.39 6.90
N MET A 73 -2.09 -5.25 6.85
CA MET A 73 -2.18 -4.22 7.90
C MET A 73 -3.56 -3.56 7.95
N LYS A 74 -4.27 -3.45 6.83
CA LYS A 74 -5.62 -2.89 6.77
C LYS A 74 -6.64 -3.76 7.50
N ASN A 75 -6.50 -5.08 7.43
CA ASN A 75 -7.36 -6.00 8.20
C ASN A 75 -7.07 -5.90 9.70
N LEU A 76 -5.82 -5.71 10.10
CA LEU A 76 -5.46 -5.44 11.49
C LEU A 76 -6.00 -4.09 12.00
N ASP A 77 -5.90 -3.02 11.21
CA ASP A 77 -6.45 -1.70 11.58
C ASP A 77 -7.98 -1.76 11.76
N ARG A 78 -8.68 -2.51 10.90
CA ARG A 78 -10.13 -2.77 11.05
C ARG A 78 -10.46 -3.50 12.34
N LEU A 79 -9.66 -4.52 12.69
CA LEU A 79 -9.84 -5.29 13.93
C LEU A 79 -9.61 -4.42 15.17
N ILE A 80 -8.58 -3.59 15.19
CA ILE A 80 -8.28 -2.66 16.30
C ILE A 80 -9.41 -1.63 16.48
N ARG A 81 -10.07 -1.22 15.38
CA ARG A 81 -11.23 -0.32 15.40
C ARG A 81 -12.55 -1.02 15.75
N GLY A 82 -12.54 -2.31 16.04
CA GLY A 82 -13.73 -3.09 16.40
C GLY A 82 -14.68 -3.40 15.24
N ILE A 83 -14.25 -3.18 13.99
CA ILE A 83 -15.06 -3.42 12.78
C ILE A 83 -14.60 -4.75 12.16
N TRP A 84 -15.39 -5.81 12.33
CA TRP A 84 -15.09 -7.12 11.73
C TRP A 84 -15.88 -7.31 10.43
N MET A 85 -15.19 -7.27 9.29
CA MET A 85 -15.75 -7.56 7.96
C MET A 85 -14.97 -8.72 7.32
N PRO A 86 -15.37 -9.97 7.58
CA PRO A 86 -14.60 -11.17 7.20
C PRO A 86 -14.55 -11.42 5.69
N GLY A 87 -15.45 -10.81 4.91
CA GLY A 87 -15.54 -10.99 3.46
C GLY A 87 -14.46 -10.27 2.65
N ASN A 88 -13.70 -9.35 3.25
CA ASN A 88 -12.75 -8.50 2.52
C ASN A 88 -11.30 -8.85 2.86
N ASN A 89 -10.96 -10.13 2.83
CA ASN A 89 -9.59 -10.61 3.00
C ASN A 89 -8.83 -10.47 1.67
N GLU A 90 -7.79 -9.63 1.64
CA GLU A 90 -6.93 -9.44 0.45
C GLU A 90 -6.16 -10.72 0.06
N ILE A 91 -6.16 -11.75 0.90
CA ILE A 91 -5.66 -13.10 0.61
C ILE A 91 -6.64 -13.90 -0.28
N LEU A 92 -7.95 -13.70 -0.12
CA LEU A 92 -9.00 -14.41 -0.86
C LEU A 92 -9.53 -13.61 -2.06
N GLN A 93 -9.48 -12.27 -2.00
CA GLN A 93 -9.84 -11.38 -3.10
C GLN A 93 -8.82 -10.24 -3.20
N PRO A 94 -7.81 -10.36 -4.08
CA PRO A 94 -6.91 -9.24 -4.35
C PRO A 94 -7.66 -8.15 -5.11
N THR A 95 -7.82 -6.98 -4.49
CA THR A 95 -8.39 -5.81 -5.17
C THR A 95 -7.33 -5.17 -6.06
N LEU A 96 -7.51 -5.27 -7.38
CA LEU A 96 -6.86 -4.44 -8.39
C LEU A 96 -7.32 -2.98 -8.28
#